data_AF-A0A9E4BKJ1-F1
#
_entry.id   AF-A0A9E4BKJ1-F1
#
_cell.length_a   1.000
_cell.length_b   1.000
_cell.length_c   1.000
_cell.angle_alpha   90.00
_cell.angle_beta   90.00
_cell.angle_gamma   90.00
#
_symmetry.space_group_name_H-M   'P 1'
#
loop_
_entity.id
_entity.type
_entity.pdbx_description
1 polymer ?
#
loop_
_entity_poly.entity_id
_entity_poly.type
_entity_poly.pdbx_seq_one_letter_code
_entity_poly.pdbx_strand_id
1 'polypeptide(L)' 'MNSDIKITFMRHGRSRADDENVIEGRYDAPLTDVGREQAEVRAKELKAREIKFDRIIASPLKRACETAQ' A
#
# COMPACT_ATOMS: atom_id res chain seq x y z
N MET A 1 13.56 11.42 -26.28
CA MET A 1 13.15 10.41 -25.28
C MET A 1 12.76 11.17 -24.03
N ASN A 2 11.55 10.96 -23.51
CA ASN A 2 11.14 11.67 -22.29
C ASN A 2 11.85 11.02 -21.08
N SER A 3 12.59 11.82 -20.30
CA SER A 3 13.46 11.36 -19.20
C SER A 3 12.81 11.46 -17.82
N ASP A 4 11.52 11.79 -17.78
CA ASP A 4 10.81 12.04 -16.53
C ASP A 4 10.59 10.76 -15.73
N ILE A 5 11.05 10.76 -14.48
CA ILE A 5 10.78 9.68 -13.52
C ILE A 5 9.50 10.05 -12.76
N LYS A 6 8.50 9.17 -12.81
CA LYS A 6 7.28 9.29 -11.99
C LYS A 6 7.40 8.41 -10.76
N ILE A 7 7.30 9.03 -9.58
CA ILE A 7 7.29 8.33 -8.30
C ILE A 7 5.89 8.47 -7.70
N THR A 8 5.28 7.34 -7.34
CA THR A 8 3.97 7.30 -6.67
C THR A 8 4.16 6.79 -5.26
N PHE A 9 3.65 7.52 -4.28
CA PHE A 9 3.64 7.11 -2.87
C PHE A 9 2.27 6.53 -2.53
N MET A 10 2.27 5.36 -1.89
CA MET A 10 1.08 4.70 -1.40
C MET A 10 1.28 4.34 0.06
N ARG A 11 0.37 4.79 0.92
CA ARG A 11 0.31 4.36 2.32
C ARG A 11 -0.35 2.97 2.38
N HIS A 12 0.07 2.15 3.34
CA HIS A 12 -0.59 0.87 3.60
C HIS A 12 -2.08 1.07 3.93
N GLY A 13 -2.90 0.05 3.64
CA GLY A 13 -4.29 0.01 4.10
C GLY A 13 -4.39 -0.06 5.62
N ARG A 14 -5.60 0.09 6.15
CA ARG A 14 -5.87 -0.01 7.59
C ARG A 14 -5.30 -1.30 8.19
N SER A 15 -4.51 -1.16 9.24
CA SER A 15 -3.85 -2.25 9.96
C SER A 15 -4.57 -2.54 11.29
N ARG A 16 -4.30 -3.70 11.88
CA ARG A 16 -4.78 -4.00 13.24
C ARG A 16 -4.28 -2.99 14.27
N ALA A 17 -3.08 -2.42 14.09
CA ALA A 17 -2.54 -1.46 15.04
C ALA A 17 -3.23 -0.09 14.96
N ASP A 18 -3.82 0.26 13.81
CA ASP A 18 -4.71 1.43 13.69
C ASP A 18 -5.95 1.26 14.60
N ASP A 19 -6.49 0.04 14.70
CA ASP A 19 -7.66 -0.28 15.54
C ASP A 19 -7.31 -0.34 17.03
N GLU A 20 -6.11 -0.82 17.35
CA GLU A 20 -5.58 -0.87 18.72
C GLU A 20 -5.17 0.53 19.22
N ASN A 21 -5.12 1.53 18.34
CA ASN A 21 -4.73 2.92 18.64
C ASN A 21 -3.36 3.01 19.33
N VAL A 22 -2.40 2.21 18.84
CA VAL A 22 -1.02 2.15 19.34
C VAL A 22 -0.04 2.82 18.37
N ILE A 23 1.12 3.22 18.87
CA ILE A 23 2.22 3.66 18.01
C ILE A 23 2.81 2.42 17.32
N GLU A 24 2.56 2.28 16.02
CA GLU A 24 2.91 1.05 15.30
C GLU A 24 4.42 0.80 15.23
N GLY A 25 5.24 1.80 14.88
CA GLY A 25 6.69 1.63 14.74
C GLY A 25 7.07 0.33 13.98
N ARG A 26 7.80 -0.57 14.65
CA ARG A 26 8.19 -1.90 14.13
C ARG A 26 7.22 -3.03 14.47
N TYR A 27 6.11 -2.75 15.14
CA TYR A 27 5.05 -3.72 15.34
C TYR A 27 4.50 -4.14 13.99
N ASP A 28 4.65 -5.42 13.68
CA ASP A 28 4.33 -5.99 12.38
C ASP A 28 2.86 -6.42 12.30
N ALA A 29 1.97 -5.47 12.58
CA ALA A 29 0.53 -5.68 12.51
C ALA A 29 0.08 -5.94 11.06
N PRO A 30 -0.79 -6.94 10.82
CA PRO A 30 -1.33 -7.23 9.49
C PRO A 30 -2.39 -6.20 9.08
N LEU A 31 -2.76 -6.19 7.80
CA LEU A 31 -3.95 -5.49 7.35
C LEU A 31 -5.22 -6.09 7.98
N THR A 32 -6.21 -5.24 8.22
CA THR A 32 -7.59 -5.66 8.46
C THR A 32 -8.28 -5.94 7.14
N ASP A 33 -9.48 -6.54 7.18
CA ASP A 33 -10.26 -6.76 5.96
C ASP A 33 -10.61 -5.44 5.27
N VAL A 34 -10.87 -4.38 6.04
CA VAL A 34 -11.05 -3.03 5.52
C VAL A 34 -9.77 -2.54 4.82
N GLY A 35 -8.59 -2.82 5.38
CA GLY A 35 -7.31 -2.46 4.76
C GLY A 35 -7.06 -3.18 3.44
N ARG A 36 -7.44 -4.46 3.35
CA ARG A 36 -7.36 -5.24 2.10
C ARG A 36 -8.30 -4.69 1.04
N GLU A 37 -9.55 -4.41 1.41
CA GLU A 37 -10.52 -3.80 0.49
C GLU A 37 -10.04 -2.44 -0.02
N GLN A 38 -9.45 -1.60 0.86
CA GLN A 38 -8.84 -0.34 0.46
C GLN A 38 -7.73 -0.52 -0.58
N ALA A 39 -6.84 -1.50 -0.39
CA ALA A 39 -5.77 -1.82 -1.33
C ALA A 39 -6.35 -2.27 -2.69
N GLU A 40 -7.34 -3.17 -2.68
CA GLU A 40 -8.00 -3.64 -3.90
C GLU A 40 -8.70 -2.52 -4.68
N VAL A 41 -9.43 -1.64 -3.99
CA VAL A 41 -10.12 -0.50 -4.61
C VAL A 41 -9.10 0.43 -5.27
N ARG A 42 -7.99 0.73 -4.58
CA ARG A 42 -6.91 1.55 -5.16
C ARG A 42 -6.27 0.88 -6.36
N ALA A 43 -6.00 -0.42 -6.30
CA ALA A 43 -5.44 -1.16 -7.43
C ALA A 43 -6.37 -1.11 -8.66
N LYS A 44 -7.68 -1.30 -8.46
CA LYS A 44 -8.69 -1.17 -9.52
C LYS A 44 -8.70 0.24 -10.13
N GLU A 45 -8.64 1.28 -9.32
CA GLU A 45 -8.57 2.67 -9.79
C GLU A 45 -7.29 2.97 -10.59
N LEU A 46 -6.12 2.54 -10.09
CA LEU A 46 -4.84 2.73 -10.77
C LEU A 46 -4.83 2.02 -12.13
N LYS A 47 -5.40 0.81 -12.19
CA LYS A 47 -5.57 0.05 -13.43
C LYS A 47 -6.53 0.73 -14.40
N ALA A 48 -7.66 1.25 -13.91
CA ALA A 48 -8.62 1.98 -14.74
C ALA A 48 -8.06 3.28 -15.33
N ARG A 49 -7.08 3.89 -14.65
CA ARG A 49 -6.33 5.06 -15.13
C ARG A 49 -5.15 4.70 -16.03
N GLU A 50 -4.96 3.42 -16.34
CA GLU A 50 -3.85 2.89 -17.13
C GLU A 50 -2.46 3.29 -16.60
N ILE A 51 -2.34 3.47 -15.28
CA ILE A 51 -1.06 3.76 -14.64
C ILE A 51 -0.22 2.48 -14.64
N LYS A 52 0.99 2.57 -15.21
CA LYS A 52 1.96 1.49 -15.25
C LYS A 52 3.09 1.77 -14.28
N PHE A 53 3.54 0.72 -13.61
CA PHE A 53 4.68 0.76 -12.70
C PHE A 53 5.76 -0.17 -13.23
N ASP A 54 6.96 0.36 -13.42
CA ASP A 54 8.12 -0.46 -13.79
C ASP A 54 8.62 -1.26 -12.57
N ARG A 55 8.49 -0.68 -11.38
CA ARG A 55 8.90 -1.28 -10.11
C ARG A 55 7.95 -0.86 -8.98
N ILE A 56 7.76 -1.78 -8.05
CA ILE A 56 7.06 -1.55 -6.78
C ILE A 56 8.05 -1.90 -5.67
N ILE A 57 8.21 -0.98 -4.72
CA ILE A 57 9.10 -1.12 -3.56
C ILE A 57 8.26 -0.87 -2.32
N ALA A 58 8.30 -1.79 -1.37
CA ALA A 58 7.55 -1.71 -0.12
C ALA A 58 8.48 -1.86 1.09
N SER A 59 8.04 -1.30 2.22
CA SER A 59 8.63 -1.62 3.53
C SER A 59 8.51 -3.12 3.81
N PRO A 60 9.45 -3.72 4.57
CA PRO A 60 9.38 -5.15 4.91
C PRO A 60 8.22 -5.51 5.86
N LEU A 61 7.49 -4.52 6.39
CA LEU A 61 6.35 -4.75 7.28
C LEU A 61 5.16 -5.31 6.52
N LYS A 62 4.47 -6.31 7.09
CA LYS A 62 3.34 -7.04 6.49
C LYS A 62 2.30 -6.11 5.90
N ARG A 63 1.85 -5.10 6.64
CA ARG A 63 0.84 -4.14 6.17
C ARG A 63 1.24 -3.42 4.87
N ALA A 64 2.51 -3.05 4.72
CA ALA A 64 2.99 -2.38 3.51
C ALA A 64 3.23 -3.37 2.37
N CYS A 65 3.78 -4.54 2.68
CA CYS A 65 4.03 -5.60 1.69
C CYS A 65 2.72 -6.16 1.12
N GLU A 66 1.74 -6.47 1.98
CA GLU A 66 0.41 -6.97 1.60
C GLU A 66 -0.38 -5.93 0.80
N THR A 67 -0.25 -4.63 1.11
CA THR A 67 -0.88 -3.56 0.30
C THR A 67 -0.29 -3.48 -1.12
N ALA A 68 0.96 -3.90 -1.31
CA ALA A 68 1.69 -3.79 -2.57
C ALA A 68 1.57 -5.03 -3.47
N GLN A 69 0.90 -6.09 -3.01
CA GLN A 69 0.64 -7.34 -3.76
C GLN A 69 -0.62 -7.24 -4.60
#